data_AF-A0A3D0NB05-F1
#
_entry.id   AF-A0A3D0NB05-F1
#
_cell.length_a   1.000
_cell.length_b   1.000
_cell.length_c   1.000
_cell.angle_alpha   90.00
_cell.angle_beta   90.00
_cell.angle_gamma   90.00
#
_symmetry.space_group_name_H-M   'P 1'
#
loop_
_entity.id
_entity.type
_entity.pdbx_description
1 polymer ?
#
loop_
_entity_poly.entity_id
_entity_poly.type
_entity_poly.pdbx_seq_one_letter_code
_entity_poly.pdbx_strand_id
1 'polypeptide(L)'
;MFAAPVGDVLKLNGIITDRLRMMLSLAFREDVSETTVQRFTKYTMTLIDSGVDFTTAMKRTMAAILASPRFFYIHNHSDSQFAIASRLSFFLWGSIPDQALLASARNGELTTPAVLESHV
;
A
#
# COMPACT_ATOMS: atom_id res chain seq x y z
N MET A 1 -13.08 2.62 -0.51
CA MET A 1 -11.74 3.16 -0.18
C MET A 1 -11.73 4.66 0.05
N PHE A 2 -12.14 5.49 -0.92
CA PHE A 2 -12.11 6.95 -0.79
C PHE A 2 -13.38 7.59 -0.22
N ALA A 3 -14.46 6.82 -0.13
CA ALA A 3 -15.73 7.32 0.41
C ALA A 3 -15.56 7.78 1.86
N ALA A 4 -16.16 8.92 2.19
CA ALA A 4 -16.25 9.39 3.56
C ALA A 4 -16.82 8.29 4.47
N PRO A 5 -16.22 8.06 5.65
CA PRO A 5 -16.77 7.09 6.59
C PRO A 5 -18.16 7.53 7.05
N VAL A 6 -19.08 6.57 7.14
CA VAL A 6 -20.41 6.77 7.71
C VAL A 6 -20.28 6.54 9.21
N GLY A 7 -20.28 7.61 10.03
CA GLY A 7 -20.18 7.51 11.48
C GLY A 7 -19.28 8.54 12.16
N ASP A 8 -18.87 8.22 13.39
CA ASP A 8 -18.21 9.14 14.33
C ASP A 8 -16.83 9.65 13.85
N VAL A 9 -16.71 10.97 13.77
CA VAL A 9 -15.51 11.70 13.35
C VAL A 9 -14.35 11.47 14.33
N LEU A 10 -14.62 11.08 15.58
CA LEU A 10 -13.61 10.78 16.59
C LEU A 10 -12.69 9.60 16.20
N LYS A 11 -13.10 8.75 15.26
CA LYS A 11 -12.28 7.63 14.73
C LYS A 11 -11.66 7.89 13.37
N LEU A 12 -11.79 9.12 12.83
CA LEU A 12 -11.39 9.44 11.46
C LEU A 12 -9.92 9.12 11.18
N ASN A 13 -9.02 9.43 12.12
CA ASN A 13 -7.59 9.17 11.99
C ASN A 13 -7.31 7.67 11.80
N GLY A 14 -7.84 6.81 12.66
CA GLY A 14 -7.65 5.36 12.56
C GLY A 14 -8.19 4.78 11.26
N ILE A 15 -9.35 5.26 10.80
CA ILE A 15 -9.94 4.85 9.51
C ILE A 15 -9.02 5.22 8.34
N ILE A 16 -8.42 6.43 8.38
CA ILE A 16 -7.46 6.87 7.36
C ILE A 16 -6.20 5.99 7.42
N THR A 17 -5.64 5.77 8.61
CA THR A 17 -4.45 4.93 8.82
C THR A 17 -4.63 3.53 8.24
N ASP A 18 -5.73 2.85 8.56
CA ASP A 18 -5.95 1.47 8.11
C ASP A 18 -6.12 1.39 6.59
N ARG A 19 -6.87 2.34 6.00
CA ARG A 19 -7.04 2.42 4.54
C ARG A 19 -5.72 2.70 3.84
N LEU A 20 -4.93 3.66 4.36
CA LEU A 20 -3.64 4.02 3.78
C LEU A 20 -2.61 2.91 3.95
N ARG A 21 -2.61 2.16 5.06
CA ARG A 21 -1.68 1.03 5.26
C ARG A 21 -1.79 0.01 4.13
N MET A 22 -3.02 -0.37 3.78
CA MET A 22 -3.27 -1.28 2.66
C MET A 22 -2.76 -0.70 1.33
N MET A 23 -3.05 0.57 1.06
CA MET A 23 -2.63 1.25 -0.18
C MET A 23 -1.11 1.36 -0.31
N LEU A 24 -0.46 1.77 0.77
CA LEU A 24 0.98 1.95 0.82
C LEU A 24 1.68 0.61 0.65
N SER A 25 1.16 -0.46 1.27
CA SER A 25 1.73 -1.81 1.12
C SER A 25 1.67 -2.29 -0.34
N LEU A 26 0.55 -2.02 -1.03
CA LEU A 26 0.40 -2.34 -2.45
C LEU A 26 1.27 -1.45 -3.35
N ALA A 27 1.24 -0.14 -3.14
CA ALA A 27 1.95 0.83 -3.98
C ALA A 27 3.48 0.70 -3.85
N PHE A 28 3.97 0.49 -2.63
CA PHE A 28 5.41 0.35 -2.38
C PHE A 28 5.88 -1.11 -2.43
N ARG A 29 4.94 -2.06 -2.51
CA ARG A 29 5.20 -3.50 -2.70
C ARG A 29 6.05 -4.09 -1.57
N GLU A 30 5.79 -3.65 -0.35
CA GLU A 30 6.56 -4.01 0.84
C GLU A 30 5.66 -3.91 2.07
N ASP A 31 6.14 -4.42 3.21
CA ASP A 31 5.51 -4.11 4.49
C ASP A 31 5.94 -2.71 4.94
N VAL A 32 5.02 -1.76 4.86
CA VAL A 32 5.33 -0.35 5.05
C VAL A 32 5.43 -0.03 6.54
N SER A 33 6.55 0.61 6.93
CA SER A 33 6.77 1.01 8.31
C SER A 33 5.65 1.88 8.86
N GLU A 34 5.35 1.73 10.15
CA GLU A 34 4.33 2.54 10.81
C GLU A 34 4.63 4.04 10.69
N THR A 35 5.91 4.42 10.71
CA THR A 35 6.35 5.82 10.52
C THR A 35 5.96 6.37 9.15
N THR A 36 6.01 5.56 8.10
CA THR A 36 5.58 5.95 6.74
C THR A 36 4.07 6.07 6.68
N VAL A 37 3.33 5.11 7.23
CA VAL A 37 1.85 5.15 7.28
C VAL A 37 1.37 6.40 8.01
N GLN A 38 1.98 6.72 9.16
CA GLN A 38 1.65 7.90 9.95
C GLN A 38 1.98 9.21 9.23
N ARG A 39 3.07 9.25 8.43
CA ARG A 39 3.41 10.42 7.61
C ARG A 39 2.29 10.76 6.62
N PHE A 40 1.82 9.76 5.87
CA PHE A 40 0.74 9.97 4.90
C PHE A 40 -0.60 10.22 5.59
N THR A 41 -0.89 9.54 6.71
CA THR A 41 -2.08 9.81 7.54
C THR A 41 -2.11 11.26 7.99
N LYS A 42 -0.99 11.77 8.54
CA LYS A 42 -0.87 13.16 8.97
C LYS A 42 -1.07 14.13 7.81
N TYR A 43 -0.49 13.85 6.65
CA TYR A 43 -0.69 14.67 5.45
C TYR A 43 -2.17 14.74 5.05
N THR A 44 -2.88 13.60 5.04
CA THR A 44 -4.33 13.56 4.76
C THR A 44 -5.12 14.35 5.80
N MET A 45 -4.81 14.20 7.08
CA MET A 45 -5.45 14.96 8.16
C MET A 45 -5.26 16.46 7.98
N THR A 46 -4.05 16.93 7.66
CA THR A 46 -3.79 18.35 7.39
C THR A 46 -4.64 18.88 6.23
N LEU A 47 -4.88 18.10 5.17
CA LEU A 47 -5.79 18.49 4.10
C LEU A 47 -7.23 18.65 4.62
N ILE A 48 -7.71 17.70 5.42
CA ILE A 48 -9.06 17.74 6.00
C ILE A 48 -9.21 18.93 6.95
N ASP A 49 -8.23 19.16 7.83
CA ASP A 49 -8.22 20.28 8.78
C ASP A 49 -8.18 21.64 8.04
N SER A 50 -7.62 21.69 6.83
CA SER A 50 -7.65 22.87 5.96
C SER A 50 -8.98 23.08 5.19
N GLY A 51 -9.97 22.21 5.43
CA GLY A 51 -11.31 22.30 4.83
C GLY A 51 -11.50 21.52 3.52
N VAL A 52 -10.53 20.69 3.12
CA VAL A 52 -10.69 19.81 1.94
C VAL A 52 -11.61 18.64 2.32
N ASP A 53 -12.59 18.33 1.48
CA ASP A 53 -13.47 17.20 1.73
C ASP A 53 -12.68 15.88 1.78
N PHE A 54 -13.18 14.93 2.58
CA PHE A 54 -12.50 13.65 2.84
C PHE A 54 -12.11 12.91 1.54
N THR A 55 -13.01 12.86 0.57
CA THR A 55 -12.80 12.09 -0.65
C THR A 55 -11.67 12.72 -1.48
N THR A 56 -11.68 14.05 -1.60
CA THR A 56 -10.62 14.79 -2.28
C THR A 56 -9.29 14.69 -1.54
N ALA A 57 -9.29 14.78 -0.20
CA ALA A 57 -8.08 14.65 0.61
C ALA A 57 -7.42 13.27 0.42
N MET A 58 -8.22 12.20 0.42
CA MET A 58 -7.72 10.85 0.16
C MET A 58 -7.22 10.68 -1.28
N LYS A 59 -7.92 11.23 -2.29
CA LYS A 59 -7.46 11.22 -3.70
C LYS A 59 -6.12 11.95 -3.86
N ARG A 60 -5.96 13.12 -3.25
CA ARG A 60 -4.69 13.87 -3.24
C ARG A 60 -3.56 13.09 -2.57
N THR A 61 -3.87 12.42 -1.46
CA THR A 61 -2.91 11.56 -0.78
C THR A 61 -2.48 10.40 -1.67
N MET A 62 -3.42 9.74 -2.36
CA MET A 62 -3.10 8.70 -3.33
C MET A 62 -2.22 9.22 -4.48
N ALA A 63 -2.53 10.40 -5.03
CA ALA A 63 -1.70 11.01 -6.05
C ALA A 63 -0.25 11.25 -5.55
N ALA A 64 -0.09 11.70 -4.30
CA ALA A 64 1.23 11.85 -3.69
C ALA A 64 1.97 10.53 -3.49
N ILE A 65 1.26 9.44 -3.14
CA ILE A 65 1.83 8.09 -3.04
C ILE A 65 2.32 7.61 -4.41
N LEU A 66 1.48 7.73 -5.45
CA LEU A 66 1.82 7.32 -6.82
C LEU A 66 2.93 8.18 -7.44
N ALA A 67 3.05 9.45 -7.03
CA ALA A 67 4.14 10.33 -7.44
C ALA A 67 5.46 10.08 -6.67
N SER A 68 5.45 9.21 -5.65
CA SER A 68 6.63 8.92 -4.85
C SER A 68 7.67 8.13 -5.66
N PRO A 69 8.98 8.40 -5.52
CA PRO A 69 10.03 7.55 -6.06
C PRO A 69 9.89 6.07 -5.67
N ARG A 70 9.36 5.78 -4.46
CA ARG A 70 9.13 4.40 -3.98
C ARG A 70 8.12 3.62 -4.83
N PHE A 71 7.20 4.32 -5.49
CA PHE A 71 6.25 3.70 -6.42
C PHE A 71 6.95 3.35 -7.75
N PHE A 72 7.77 4.24 -8.29
CA PHE A 72 8.43 4.01 -9.58
C PHE A 72 9.62 3.03 -9.48
N TYR A 73 10.40 3.08 -8.41
CA TYR A 73 11.61 2.28 -8.26
C TYR A 73 11.34 0.96 -7.53
N ILE A 74 11.64 -0.16 -8.21
CA ILE A 74 11.65 -1.49 -7.61
C ILE A 74 12.97 -1.64 -6.86
N HIS A 75 12.90 -1.75 -5.53
CA HIS A 75 14.08 -1.95 -4.69
C HIS A 75 14.45 -3.45 -4.71
N ASN A 76 15.26 -3.86 -5.70
CA ASN A 76 15.68 -5.26 -5.91
C ASN A 76 16.86 -5.71 -5.04
N HIS A 77 17.10 -5.08 -3.89
CA HIS A 77 18.36 -5.26 -3.16
C HIS A 77 18.43 -6.53 -2.29
N SER A 78 17.40 -7.38 -2.29
CA SER A 78 17.37 -8.61 -1.50
C SER A 78 16.50 -9.68 -2.15
N ASP A 79 16.80 -10.96 -1.90
CA ASP A 79 15.86 -12.09 -2.11
C ASP A 79 14.74 -12.09 -1.07
N SER A 80 14.25 -10.91 -0.71
CA SER A 80 13.09 -10.78 0.15
C SER A 80 11.85 -11.31 -0.56
N GLN A 81 10.92 -11.82 0.24
CA GLN A 81 9.64 -12.35 -0.23
C GLN A 81 8.87 -11.33 -1.06
N PHE A 82 8.95 -10.04 -0.70
CA PHE A 82 8.35 -8.93 -1.45
C PHE A 82 9.03 -8.67 -2.81
N ALA A 83 10.35 -8.87 -2.89
CA ALA A 83 11.07 -8.81 -4.17
C ALA A 83 10.69 -9.97 -5.09
N ILE A 84 10.50 -11.18 -4.55
CA ILE A 84 9.99 -12.34 -5.29
C ILE A 84 8.59 -12.04 -5.84
N ALA A 85 7.66 -11.58 -4.99
CA ALA A 85 6.31 -11.18 -5.40
C ALA A 85 6.33 -10.13 -6.52
N SER A 86 7.15 -9.08 -6.36
CA SER A 86 7.26 -8.02 -7.36
C SER A 86 7.79 -8.57 -8.69
N ARG A 87 8.87 -9.36 -8.67
CA ARG A 87 9.44 -9.95 -9.89
C ARG A 87 8.44 -10.85 -10.61
N LEU A 88 7.70 -11.67 -9.85
CA LEU A 88 6.67 -12.55 -10.40
C LEU A 88 5.53 -11.75 -11.06
N SER A 89 4.99 -10.75 -10.37
CA SER A 89 3.86 -9.96 -10.89
C SER A 89 4.24 -9.18 -12.17
N PHE A 90 5.44 -8.60 -12.20
CA PHE A 90 5.93 -7.91 -13.40
C PHE A 90 6.22 -8.88 -14.54
N PHE A 91 6.69 -10.09 -14.24
CA PHE A 91 6.92 -11.12 -15.25
C PHE A 91 5.61 -11.63 -15.86
N LEU A 92 4.59 -11.91 -15.04
CA LEU A 92 3.33 -12.51 -15.49
C LEU A 92 2.40 -11.50 -16.18
N TRP A 93 2.26 -10.29 -15.63
CA TRP A 93 1.25 -9.32 -16.12
C TRP A 93 1.73 -7.87 -16.18
N GLY A 94 3.02 -7.58 -15.95
CA GLY A 94 3.59 -6.25 -16.14
C GLY A 94 3.07 -5.18 -15.16
N SER A 95 2.55 -5.59 -13.99
CA SER A 95 2.01 -4.66 -12.99
C SER A 95 2.34 -5.07 -11.55
N ILE A 96 1.85 -4.33 -10.56
CA ILE A 96 2.07 -4.60 -9.14
C ILE A 96 1.52 -5.98 -8.74
N PRO A 97 2.05 -6.61 -7.67
CA PRO A 97 1.49 -7.84 -7.11
C PRO A 97 0.07 -7.61 -6.63
N ASP A 98 -0.78 -8.61 -6.81
CA ASP A 98 -2.11 -8.62 -6.23
C ASP A 98 -2.06 -8.84 -4.70
N GLN A 99 -3.22 -8.76 -4.06
CA GLN A 99 -3.31 -8.87 -2.61
C GLN A 99 -2.95 -10.26 -2.08
N ALA A 100 -3.22 -11.33 -2.83
CA ALA A 100 -2.94 -12.71 -2.41
C ALA A 100 -1.43 -13.01 -2.48
N LEU A 101 -0.78 -12.56 -3.55
CA LEU A 101 0.65 -12.65 -3.75
C LEU A 101 1.41 -11.82 -2.72
N LEU A 102 0.95 -10.59 -2.45
CA LEU A 102 1.54 -9.74 -1.41
C LEU A 102 1.34 -10.31 0.01
N ALA A 103 0.21 -10.98 0.28
CA ALA A 103 -0.03 -11.66 1.55
C ALA A 103 0.90 -12.86 1.74
N SER A 104 1.07 -13.69 0.70
CA SER A 104 2.02 -14.81 0.71
C SER A 104 3.46 -14.33 0.93
N ALA A 105 3.81 -13.17 0.34
CA ALA A 105 5.10 -12.53 0.57
C ALA A 105 5.28 -12.11 2.04
N ARG A 106 4.27 -11.47 2.62
CA ARG A 106 4.28 -11.06 4.04
C ARG A 106 4.46 -12.25 4.98
N ASN A 107 3.86 -13.40 4.66
CA ASN A 107 3.94 -14.61 5.47
C ASN A 107 5.26 -15.38 5.32
N GLY A 108 6.11 -15.03 4.36
CA GLY A 108 7.34 -15.77 4.12
C GLY A 108 7.18 -17.02 3.26
N GLU A 109 6.08 -17.15 2.53
CA GLU A 109 5.67 -18.43 1.93
C GLU A 109 6.13 -18.58 0.48
N LEU A 110 6.54 -17.51 -0.21
CA LEU A 110 6.89 -17.53 -1.64
C LEU A 110 8.21 -18.24 -1.97
N THR A 111 8.97 -18.63 -0.96
CA THR A 111 10.12 -19.54 -1.10
C THR A 111 9.70 -21.01 -1.17
N THR A 112 8.45 -21.33 -0.87
CA THR A 112 7.90 -22.68 -0.96
C THR A 112 7.40 -22.92 -2.38
N PRO A 113 7.93 -23.91 -3.13
CA PRO A 113 7.57 -24.14 -4.53
C PRO A 113 6.07 -24.31 -4.75
N ALA A 114 5.39 -25.08 -3.90
CA ALA A 114 3.94 -25.31 -4.01
C ALA A 114 3.11 -24.02 -3.85
N VAL A 115 3.55 -23.09 -3.00
CA VAL A 115 2.87 -21.80 -2.83
C VAL A 115 3.15 -20.91 -4.04
N LEU A 116 4.39 -20.88 -4.52
CA LEU A 116 4.77 -20.10 -5.70
C LEU A 116 4.00 -20.55 -6.95
N GLU A 117 3.86 -21.87 -7.16
CA GLU A 117 3.09 -22.46 -8.27
C GLU A 117 1.61 -22.08 -8.23
N SER A 118 1.04 -21.83 -7.05
CA SER A 118 -0.38 -21.43 -6.94
C SER A 118 -0.67 -20.01 -7.45
N HIS A 119 0.37 -19.19 -7.71
CA HIS A 119 0.26 -17.80 -8.19
C HIS A 119 0.58 -17.66 -9.70
N VAL A 120 0.79 -18.75 -10.42
CA VAL A 120 1.11 -18.79 -11.86
C VAL A 120 -0.06 -19.36 -12.64
#